data_AF-A0A9E3N4D9-F1
#
_entry.id   AF-A0A9E3N4D9-F1
#
_cell.length_a   1.000
_cell.length_b   1.000
_cell.length_c   1.000
_cell.angle_alpha   90.00
_cell.angle_beta   90.00
_cell.angle_gamma   90.00
#
_symmetry.space_group_name_H-M   'P 1'
#
loop_
_entity.id
_entity.type
_entity.pdbx_description
1 polymer ?
#
loop_
_entity_poly.entity_id
_entity_poly.type
_entity_poly.pdbx_seq_one_letter_code
_entity_poly.pdbx_strand_id
1 'polypeptide(L)'
;MKKVLILGVNGFIGHHLSKRILETTDWEVYGMDMASDRIQDLVANDRMHFFEGDITINTEWVEYHVKKCDVILPLVAIATPSTYVKEPLKVFELDFEANLPIVRSAARYRKHLIFPSTSEVYGMSRDAEFDPE
;
A
#
# COMPACT_ATOMS: atom_id res chain seq x y z
N MET A 1 -3.70 0.69 -21.01
CA MET A 1 -2.97 1.40 -19.94
C MET A 1 -3.07 0.57 -18.66
N LYS A 2 -1.95 0.33 -17.97
CA LYS A 2 -1.91 -0.45 -16.73
C LYS A 2 -2.46 0.40 -15.58
N LYS A 3 -3.21 -0.21 -14.65
CA LYS A 3 -3.80 0.44 -13.49
C LYS A 3 -3.11 -0.02 -12.21
N VAL A 4 -2.53 0.91 -11.46
CA VAL A 4 -1.81 0.65 -10.21
C VAL A 4 -2.63 1.16 -9.04
N LEU A 5 -3.00 0.28 -8.11
CA LEU A 5 -3.65 0.64 -6.84
C LEU A 5 -2.60 0.79 -5.75
N ILE A 6 -2.57 1.95 -5.11
CA ILE A 6 -1.71 2.26 -3.96
C ILE A 6 -2.61 2.59 -2.78
N LEU A 7 -2.64 1.71 -1.78
CA LEU A 7 -3.34 1.95 -0.51
C LEU A 7 -2.32 2.51 0.48
N GLY A 8 -2.58 3.65 1.12
CA GLY A 8 -1.55 4.40 1.84
C GLY A 8 -0.73 5.29 0.92
N VAL A 9 -1.37 5.94 -0.06
CA VAL A 9 -0.68 6.74 -1.09
C VAL A 9 -0.11 8.06 -0.55
N ASN A 10 -0.64 8.59 0.55
CA ASN A 10 -0.26 9.88 1.13
C ASN A 10 0.96 9.74 2.07
N GLY A 11 1.93 8.92 1.67
CA GLY A 11 3.15 8.64 2.40
C GLY A 11 4.40 8.83 1.53
N PHE A 12 5.57 8.53 2.10
CA PHE A 12 6.85 8.68 1.41
C PHE A 12 6.92 7.84 0.12
N ILE A 13 6.66 6.54 0.22
CA ILE A 13 6.67 5.63 -0.94
C ILE A 13 5.57 6.02 -1.93
N GLY A 14 4.35 6.24 -1.43
CA GLY A 14 3.19 6.59 -2.26
C GLY A 14 3.42 7.84 -3.12
N HIS A 15 3.96 8.91 -2.54
CA HIS A 15 4.31 10.13 -3.29
C HIS A 15 5.34 9.86 -4.39
N HIS A 16 6.51 9.32 -4.03
CA HIS A 16 7.61 9.14 -4.98
C HIS A 16 7.28 8.12 -6.08
N LEU A 17 6.58 7.03 -5.73
CA LEU A 17 6.14 6.03 -6.69
C LEU A 17 5.11 6.60 -7.66
N SER A 18 4.09 7.30 -7.15
CA SER A 18 3.05 7.92 -7.99
C SER A 18 3.67 8.92 -8.95
N LYS A 19 4.54 9.81 -8.46
CA LYS A 19 5.26 10.77 -9.29
C LYS A 19 6.05 10.08 -10.40
N ARG A 20 6.83 9.05 -10.07
CA ARG A 20 7.61 8.30 -11.06
C ARG A 20 6.71 7.65 -12.12
N ILE A 21 5.62 7.01 -11.72
CA ILE A 21 4.68 6.37 -12.65
C ILE A 21 4.09 7.41 -13.61
N LEU A 22 3.64 8.55 -13.08
CA LEU A 22 3.04 9.62 -13.87
C LEU A 22 4.05 10.27 -14.83
N GLU A 23 5.31 10.46 -14.42
CA GLU A 23 6.33 11.09 -15.26
C GLU A 23 6.90 10.18 -16.36
N THR A 24 6.96 8.86 -16.12
CA THR A 24 7.76 7.96 -16.97
C THR A 24 6.98 6.87 -17.68
N THR A 25 5.66 6.78 -17.46
CA THR A 25 4.81 5.74 -18.07
C THR A 25 3.48 6.33 -18.55
N ASP A 26 2.69 5.52 -19.25
CA ASP A 26 1.30 5.77 -19.63
C ASP A 26 0.28 5.17 -18.64
N TRP A 27 0.71 4.77 -17.44
CA TRP A 27 -0.14 4.06 -16.47
C TRP A 27 -1.06 5.01 -15.70
N GLU A 28 -2.15 4.47 -15.17
CA GLU A 28 -3.05 5.16 -14.26
C GLU A 28 -2.72 4.78 -12.81
N VAL A 29 -2.74 5.76 -11.91
CA VAL A 29 -2.55 5.57 -10.46
C VAL A 29 -3.91 5.76 -9.78
N TYR A 30 -4.33 4.77 -9.02
CA TYR A 30 -5.46 4.83 -8.11
C TYR A 30 -4.90 4.85 -6.68
N GLY A 31 -5.03 5.98 -6.00
CA GLY A 31 -4.49 6.17 -4.66
C GLY A 31 -5.60 6.27 -3.62
N MET A 32 -5.48 5.55 -2.51
CA MET A 32 -6.38 5.71 -1.36
C MET A 32 -5.58 6.05 -0.11
N ASP A 33 -6.04 7.05 0.64
CA ASP A 33 -5.54 7.41 1.97
C ASP A 33 -6.56 8.30 2.70
N MET A 34 -6.37 8.59 3.98
CA MET A 34 -7.26 9.47 4.76
C MET A 34 -7.06 10.96 4.44
N ALA A 35 -5.98 11.32 3.76
CA ALA A 35 -5.65 12.70 3.38
C ALA A 35 -4.82 12.72 2.09
N SER A 36 -4.55 13.91 1.56
CA SER A 36 -3.79 14.09 0.31
C SER A 36 -2.70 15.17 0.38
N ASP A 37 -2.36 15.66 1.57
CA ASP A 37 -1.42 16.77 1.79
C ASP A 37 -0.02 16.52 1.20
N ARG A 38 0.44 15.26 1.11
CA ARG A 38 1.74 14.90 0.54
C ARG A 38 1.71 14.61 -0.95
N ILE A 39 0.53 14.58 -1.57
CA ILE A 39 0.36 14.26 -3.00
C ILE A 39 -0.42 15.35 -3.75
N GLN A 40 -0.62 16.52 -3.16
CA GLN A 40 -1.44 17.60 -3.75
C GLN A 40 -0.95 18.01 -5.14
N ASP A 41 0.36 18.00 -5.36
CA ASP A 41 0.99 18.29 -6.65
C ASP A 41 0.69 17.24 -7.73
N LEU A 42 0.33 16.02 -7.32
CA LEU A 42 0.03 14.90 -8.22
C LEU A 42 -1.47 14.79 -8.52
N VAL A 43 -2.35 15.23 -7.61
CA VAL A 43 -3.82 15.09 -7.73
C VAL A 43 -4.39 15.84 -8.95
N ALA A 44 -3.72 16.88 -9.43
CA ALA A 44 -4.13 17.61 -10.63
C ALA A 44 -3.87 16.84 -11.94
N ASN A 45 -3.18 15.71 -11.90
CA ASN A 45 -2.89 14.91 -13.10
C ASN A 45 -4.10 14.03 -13.47
N ASP A 46 -4.53 14.05 -14.73
CA ASP A 46 -5.68 13.27 -15.22
C ASP A 46 -5.54 11.73 -15.04
N ARG A 47 -4.31 11.24 -14.85
CA ARG A 47 -4.03 9.82 -14.57
C ARG A 47 -3.88 9.50 -13.09
N MET A 48 -4.01 10.50 -12.21
CA MET A 48 -4.02 10.33 -10.76
C MET A 48 -5.46 10.36 -10.24
N HIS A 49 -5.94 9.22 -9.75
CA HIS A 49 -7.27 9.05 -9.19
C HIS A 49 -7.16 8.88 -7.68
N PHE A 50 -7.30 9.97 -6.94
CA PHE A 50 -7.30 9.94 -5.48
C PHE A 50 -8.69 9.68 -4.91
N PHE A 51 -8.76 8.87 -3.85
CA PHE A 51 -9.95 8.65 -3.06
C PHE A 51 -9.62 8.75 -1.56
N GLU A 52 -10.41 9.53 -0.84
CA GLU A 52 -10.28 9.63 0.61
C GLU A 52 -10.97 8.44 1.29
N GLY A 53 -10.21 7.63 2.03
CA GLY A 53 -10.75 6.44 2.68
C GLY A 53 -9.76 5.69 3.56
N ASP A 54 -10.30 4.76 4.34
CA ASP A 54 -9.59 3.92 5.30
C ASP A 54 -9.79 2.43 4.96
N ILE A 55 -8.72 1.64 4.96
CA ILE A 55 -8.78 0.20 4.60
C ILE A 55 -9.62 -0.63 5.59
N THR A 56 -9.79 -0.16 6.83
CA THR A 56 -10.57 -0.82 7.88
C THR A 56 -12.07 -0.51 7.77
N ILE A 57 -12.43 0.60 7.11
CA ILE A 57 -13.82 1.08 6.98
C ILE A 57 -14.35 0.82 5.57
N ASN A 58 -13.61 1.23 4.54
CA ASN A 58 -14.04 1.25 3.14
C ASN A 58 -13.77 -0.08 2.41
N THR A 59 -14.04 -1.21 3.06
CA THR A 59 -13.69 -2.56 2.59
C THR A 59 -14.26 -2.89 1.20
N GLU A 60 -15.52 -2.55 0.93
CA GLU A 60 -16.15 -2.75 -0.38
C GLU A 60 -15.48 -1.94 -1.49
N TRP A 61 -15.10 -0.70 -1.18
CA TRP A 61 -14.40 0.18 -2.12
C TRP A 61 -13.02 -0.36 -2.45
N VAL A 62 -12.29 -0.84 -1.42
CA VAL A 62 -10.98 -1.48 -1.57
C VAL A 62 -11.09 -2.74 -2.42
N GLU A 63 -12.04 -3.65 -2.12
CA GLU A 63 -12.23 -4.87 -2.91
C GLU A 63 -12.57 -4.55 -4.38
N TYR A 64 -13.44 -3.56 -4.61
CA TYR A 64 -13.77 -3.10 -5.96
C TYR A 64 -12.52 -2.59 -6.69
N HIS A 65 -11.67 -1.78 -6.04
CA HIS A 65 -10.45 -1.25 -6.67
C HIS A 65 -9.38 -2.31 -6.87
N VAL A 66 -9.29 -3.31 -5.99
CA VAL A 66 -8.46 -4.49 -6.22
C VAL A 66 -8.93 -5.24 -7.46
N LYS A 67 -10.25 -5.43 -7.64
CA LYS A 67 -10.80 -6.05 -8.85
C LYS A 67 -10.55 -5.20 -10.11
N LYS A 68 -10.61 -3.87 -10.00
CA LYS A 68 -10.46 -2.91 -11.11
C LYS A 68 -9.02 -2.76 -11.59
N CYS A 69 -8.06 -2.75 -10.68
CA CYS A 69 -6.65 -2.47 -11.00
C CYS A 69 -5.88 -3.74 -11.39
N ASP A 70 -4.68 -3.58 -11.94
CA ASP A 70 -3.84 -4.68 -12.40
C ASP A 70 -2.77 -5.05 -11.36
N VAL A 71 -2.20 -4.03 -10.70
CA VAL A 71 -1.14 -4.15 -9.70
C VAL A 71 -1.59 -3.51 -8.40
N ILE A 72 -1.37 -4.18 -7.27
CA ILE A 72 -1.82 -3.77 -5.94
C ILE A 72 -0.62 -3.57 -5.03
N LEU A 73 -0.52 -2.40 -4.39
CA LEU A 73 0.49 -2.05 -3.40
C LEU A 73 -0.18 -1.59 -2.10
N PRO A 74 -0.34 -2.49 -1.12
CA PRO A 74 -0.84 -2.12 0.20
C PRO A 74 0.32 -1.57 1.06
N LEU A 75 0.40 -0.25 1.24
CA LEU A 75 1.45 0.43 1.99
C LEU A 75 1.02 0.85 3.41
N VAL A 76 -0.23 0.59 3.80
CA VAL A 76 -0.77 0.94 5.11
C VAL A 76 -0.24 -0.05 6.16
N ALA A 77 0.57 0.47 7.09
CA ALA A 77 1.11 -0.26 8.24
C ALA A 77 1.63 0.72 9.31
N ILE A 78 1.72 0.25 10.56
CA ILE A 78 2.43 0.92 11.65
C ILE A 78 3.87 0.41 11.68
N ALA A 79 4.81 1.22 11.19
CA ALA A 79 6.24 0.89 11.19
C ALA A 79 7.06 1.67 12.25
N THR A 80 6.46 1.97 13.41
CA THR A 80 7.12 2.71 14.49
C THR A 80 7.43 1.81 15.69
N PRO A 81 8.70 1.51 16.01
CA PRO A 81 9.08 0.54 17.04
C PRO A 81 8.48 0.78 18.44
N SER A 82 8.33 2.05 18.83
CA SER A 82 7.71 2.37 20.12
C SER A 82 6.25 1.94 20.20
N THR A 83 5.54 1.92 19.07
CA THR A 83 4.12 1.55 19.01
C THR A 83 3.95 0.04 19.13
N TYR A 84 4.94 -0.76 18.68
CA TYR A 84 4.91 -2.22 18.81
C TYR A 84 4.80 -2.64 20.28
N VAL A 85 5.50 -1.92 21.16
CA VAL A 85 5.51 -2.18 22.61
C VAL A 85 4.29 -1.60 23.30
N LYS A 86 3.87 -0.38 22.91
CA LYS A 86 2.80 0.35 23.60
C LYS A 86 1.40 -0.10 23.19
N GLU A 87 1.19 -0.43 21.92
CA GLU A 87 -0.11 -0.73 21.32
C GLU A 87 -0.03 -1.99 20.42
N PRO A 88 0.39 -3.16 20.94
CA PRO A 88 0.66 -4.35 20.11
C PRO A 88 -0.58 -4.87 19.36
N LEU A 89 -1.76 -4.79 19.97
CA LEU A 89 -3.01 -5.22 19.32
C LEU A 89 -3.32 -4.36 18.09
N LYS A 90 -3.14 -3.05 18.20
CA LYS A 90 -3.37 -2.11 17.09
C LYS A 90 -2.42 -2.37 15.91
N VAL A 91 -1.16 -2.68 16.20
CA VAL A 91 -0.18 -3.06 15.17
C VAL A 91 -0.61 -4.34 14.49
N PHE A 92 -1.02 -5.36 15.25
CA PHE A 92 -1.51 -6.62 14.68
C PHE A 92 -2.79 -6.44 13.84
N GLU A 93 -3.78 -5.72 14.36
CA GLU A 93 -5.06 -5.46 13.69
C GLU A 93 -4.85 -4.72 12.36
N LEU A 94 -3.96 -3.73 12.30
CA LEU A 94 -3.71 -2.98 11.08
C LEU A 94 -2.77 -3.72 10.11
N ASP A 95 -1.59 -4.11 10.58
CA ASP A 95 -0.51 -4.58 9.70
C ASP A 95 -0.78 -6.00 9.19
N PHE A 96 -1.55 -6.78 9.95
CA PHE A 96 -1.90 -8.15 9.59
C PHE A 96 -3.37 -8.30 9.21
N GLU A 97 -4.30 -8.04 10.14
CA GLU A 97 -5.71 -8.37 9.91
C GLU A 97 -6.36 -7.51 8.84
N ALA A 98 -6.12 -6.19 8.82
CA ALA A 98 -6.68 -5.31 7.80
C ALA A 98 -6.05 -5.54 6.41
N ASN A 99 -4.79 -6.01 6.37
CA ASN A 99 -4.10 -6.30 5.12
C ASN A 99 -4.48 -7.66 4.51
N LEU A 100 -4.84 -8.65 5.33
CA LEU A 100 -5.16 -10.00 4.87
C LEU A 100 -6.34 -10.07 3.86
N PRO A 101 -7.45 -9.33 4.03
CA PRO A 101 -8.52 -9.23 3.03
C PRO A 101 -8.04 -8.70 1.68
N ILE A 102 -7.08 -7.76 1.66
CA ILE A 102 -6.50 -7.22 0.42
C ILE A 102 -5.72 -8.31 -0.31
N VAL A 103 -4.89 -9.08 0.40
CA VAL A 103 -4.15 -10.23 -0.16
C VAL A 103 -5.12 -11.28 -0.71
N ARG A 104 -6.15 -11.63 0.05
CA ARG A 104 -7.20 -12.57 -0.39
C ARG A 104 -7.92 -12.08 -1.64
N SER A 105 -8.20 -10.78 -1.73
CA SER A 105 -8.85 -10.17 -2.90
C SER A 105 -7.94 -10.18 -4.12
N ALA A 106 -6.64 -9.88 -3.94
CA ALA A 106 -5.64 -9.97 -5.00
C ALA A 106 -5.54 -11.40 -5.55
N ALA A 107 -5.50 -12.41 -4.67
CA ALA A 107 -5.52 -13.83 -5.07
C ALA A 107 -6.82 -14.20 -5.81
N ARG A 108 -7.98 -13.84 -5.24
CA ARG A 108 -9.32 -14.11 -5.82
C ARG A 108 -9.44 -13.54 -7.24
N TYR A 109 -8.98 -12.32 -7.45
CA TYR A 109 -9.08 -11.64 -8.74
C TYR A 109 -7.84 -11.78 -9.62
N ARG A 110 -6.87 -12.61 -9.21
CA ARG A 110 -5.61 -12.90 -9.93
C ARG A 110 -4.85 -11.62 -10.30
N LYS A 111 -4.64 -10.76 -9.31
CA LYS A 111 -3.94 -9.48 -9.44
C LYS A 111 -2.47 -9.64 -9.05
N HIS A 112 -1.62 -8.81 -9.64
CA HIS A 112 -0.22 -8.78 -9.25
C HIS A 112 -0.08 -7.99 -7.94
N LEU A 113 0.14 -8.71 -6.85
CA LEU A 113 0.38 -8.11 -5.54
C LEU A 113 1.87 -7.84 -5.37
N ILE A 114 2.23 -6.58 -5.13
CA ILE A 114 3.58 -6.19 -4.71
C ILE A 114 3.46 -5.76 -3.24
N PHE A 115 3.76 -6.71 -2.34
CA PHE A 115 3.59 -6.51 -0.91
C PHE A 115 4.89 -5.99 -0.27
N PRO A 116 4.88 -4.86 0.46
CA PRO A 116 6.04 -4.40 1.18
C PRO A 116 6.27 -5.29 2.42
N SER A 117 7.19 -6.25 2.30
CA SER A 117 7.73 -6.95 3.47
C SER A 117 8.58 -5.99 4.32
N THR A 118 9.17 -6.49 5.39
CA THR A 118 10.07 -5.73 6.27
C THR A 118 11.39 -6.46 6.42
N SER A 119 12.50 -5.73 6.48
CA SER A 119 13.79 -6.29 6.90
C SER A 119 13.78 -6.75 8.36
N GLU A 120 12.82 -6.30 9.17
CA GLU A 120 12.66 -6.79 10.54
C GLU A 120 12.33 -8.29 10.61
N VAL A 121 11.89 -8.92 9.50
CA VAL A 121 11.68 -10.37 9.42
C VAL A 121 12.95 -11.17 9.69
N TYR A 122 14.13 -10.61 9.39
CA TYR A 122 15.42 -11.26 9.68
C TYR A 122 15.78 -11.23 11.17
N GLY A 123 15.14 -10.36 11.96
CA GLY A 123 15.29 -10.27 13.40
C GLY A 123 16.76 -10.17 13.86
N MET A 124 17.21 -11.20 14.57
CA MET A 124 18.57 -11.31 15.11
C MET A 124 19.47 -12.22 14.27
N SER A 125 19.25 -12.31 12.96
CA SER A 125 20.13 -13.08 12.07
C SER A 125 21.60 -12.68 12.28
N ARG A 126 22.47 -13.69 12.23
CA ARG A 126 23.92 -13.56 12.39
C ARG A 126 24.66 -13.67 11.07
N ASP A 127 23.92 -13.84 9.97
CA ASP A 127 24.50 -13.95 8.65
C ASP A 127 25.15 -12.63 8.28
N ALA A 128 26.26 -12.70 7.54
CA ALA A 128 26.96 -11.49 7.09
C ALA A 128 26.10 -10.64 6.14
N GLU A 129 25.20 -11.29 5.42
CA GLU A 129 24.24 -10.68 4.49
C GLU A 129 22.88 -11.37 4.68
N PHE A 130 21.79 -10.62 4.56
CA PHE A 130 20.44 -11.18 4.64
C PHE A 130 20.06 -11.85 3.31
N ASP A 131 19.69 -13.14 3.39
CA ASP A 131 19.24 -13.93 2.25
C ASP A 131 17.70 -13.96 2.19
N PRO A 132 17.06 -13.48 1.11
CA PRO A 132 15.60 -13.49 0.97
C PRO A 132 15.01 -14.83 0.49
N GLU A 133 15.82 -15.85 0.15
CA GLU A 133 15.38 -17.16 -0.37
C GLU A 133 15.24 -18.27 0.70
#